data_AF-A0A7C5HQ78-F1
#
_entry.id   AF-A0A7C5HQ78-F1
#
_cell.length_a   1.000
_cell.length_b   1.000
_cell.length_c   1.000
_cell.angle_alpha   90.00
_cell.angle_beta   90.00
_cell.angle_gamma   90.00
#
_symmetry.space_group_name_H-M   'P 1'
#
loop_
_entity.id
_entity.type
_entity.pdbx_description
1 polymer ?
#
loop_
_entity_poly.entity_id
_entity_poly.type
_entity_poly.pdbx_seq_one_letter_code
_entity_poly.pdbx_strand_id
1 'polypeptide(L)'
;MEFKLSIGDPKTGRTVKKVVSDKAAEAFLKKRIGEKISGDAIGFAGYEFEITGGSDYCGFPMRRDVRGTARKRILIVSGVGIRKNRKGRKVRKTVAGNTIYSKTAQINLKITKHGSKPLVEEEKKEEATHKKKGDEKKVSEEERSTESNKGKKEEKQEEDKKD
;
A
#
# COMPACT_ATOMS: atom_id res chain seq x y z
N MET A 1 -0.69 -14.23 5.14
CA MET A 1 -0.54 -13.41 3.92
C MET A 1 -1.65 -12.38 3.93
N GLU A 2 -1.26 -11.12 3.98
CA GLU A 2 -2.18 -10.00 4.00
C GLU A 2 -1.90 -9.14 2.77
N PHE A 3 -2.95 -8.82 2.01
CA PHE A 3 -2.84 -7.89 0.89
C PHE A 3 -3.69 -6.65 1.15
N LYS A 4 -3.11 -5.49 0.86
CA LYS A 4 -3.86 -4.23 0.77
C LYS A 4 -4.45 -4.11 -0.62
N LEU A 5 -5.77 -4.12 -0.73
CA LEU A 5 -6.46 -3.90 -1.99
C LEU A 5 -6.87 -2.44 -2.12
N SER A 6 -6.58 -1.86 -3.27
CA SER A 6 -7.06 -0.54 -3.68
C SER A 6 -8.00 -0.70 -4.86
N ILE A 7 -9.31 -0.59 -4.62
CA ILE A 7 -10.36 -0.81 -5.62
C ILE A 7 -10.83 0.54 -6.15
N GLY A 8 -10.53 0.84 -7.41
CA GLY A 8 -10.95 2.06 -8.09
C GLY A 8 -12.23 1.86 -8.90
N ASP A 9 -13.21 2.73 -8.69
CA ASP A 9 -14.41 2.83 -9.53
C ASP A 9 -14.19 3.90 -10.61
N PRO A 10 -14.16 3.52 -11.90
CA PRO A 10 -13.97 4.47 -12.99
C PRO A 10 -15.15 5.43 -13.20
N LYS A 11 -16.37 5.09 -12.73
CA LYS A 11 -17.55 5.94 -12.91
C LYS A 11 -17.66 7.03 -11.86
N THR A 12 -17.44 6.66 -10.60
CA THR A 12 -17.52 7.60 -9.47
C THR A 12 -16.19 8.29 -9.17
N GLY A 13 -15.07 7.77 -9.69
CA GLY A 13 -13.72 8.26 -9.40
C GLY A 13 -13.28 7.96 -7.96
N ARG A 14 -14.08 7.23 -7.19
CA ARG A 14 -13.79 6.89 -5.79
C ARG A 14 -12.96 5.62 -5.71
N THR A 15 -12.15 5.54 -4.66
CA THR A 15 -11.30 4.37 -4.40
C THR A 15 -11.58 3.87 -2.99
N VAL A 16 -11.88 2.58 -2.86
CA VAL A 16 -12.09 1.88 -1.59
C VAL A 16 -10.83 1.09 -1.25
N LYS A 17 -10.36 1.20 -0.02
CA LYS A 17 -9.23 0.41 0.50
C LYS A 17 -9.77 -0.73 1.33
N LYS A 18 -9.33 -1.95 1.06
CA LYS A 18 -9.72 -3.12 1.84
C LYS A 18 -8.51 -3.96 2.16
N VAL A 19 -8.38 -4.37 3.41
CA VAL A 19 -7.38 -5.34 3.84
C VAL A 19 -7.98 -6.73 3.74
N VAL A 20 -7.26 -7.66 3.12
CA VAL A 20 -7.74 -9.01 2.86
C VAL A 20 -6.82 -10.04 3.52
N SER A 21 -7.44 -10.98 4.23
CA SER A 21 -6.79 -12.09 4.94
C SER A 21 -6.66 -13.36 4.08
N ASP A 22 -5.93 -14.34 4.61
CA ASP A 22 -5.37 -15.51 3.89
C ASP A 22 -6.30 -16.18 2.87
N LYS A 23 -7.55 -16.51 3.23
CA LYS A 23 -8.48 -17.24 2.33
C LYS A 23 -8.76 -16.51 1.02
N ALA A 24 -8.93 -15.19 1.11
CA ALA A 24 -9.23 -14.36 -0.06
C ALA A 24 -7.93 -13.91 -0.76
N ALA A 25 -6.81 -13.86 -0.04
CA ALA A 25 -5.48 -13.62 -0.61
C ALA A 25 -5.05 -14.72 -1.59
N GLU A 26 -5.40 -15.99 -1.30
CA GLU A 26 -5.10 -17.14 -2.17
C GLU A 26 -5.66 -16.99 -3.59
N ALA A 27 -6.84 -16.37 -3.74
CA ALA A 27 -7.47 -16.15 -5.05
C ALA A 27 -6.65 -15.23 -5.97
N PHE A 28 -5.79 -14.38 -5.41
CA PHE A 28 -4.93 -13.47 -6.17
C PHE A 28 -3.56 -14.05 -6.49
N LEU A 29 -3.13 -15.11 -5.80
CA LEU A 29 -1.82 -15.71 -6.05
C LEU A 29 -1.76 -16.27 -7.47
N LYS A 30 -0.59 -16.12 -8.12
CA LYS A 30 -0.32 -16.56 -9.50
C LYS A 30 -1.15 -15.86 -10.59
N LYS A 31 -2.05 -14.94 -10.24
CA LYS A 31 -2.74 -14.08 -11.20
C LYS A 31 -1.79 -13.04 -11.76
N ARG A 32 -2.05 -12.62 -12.99
CA ARG A 32 -1.23 -11.63 -13.69
C ARG A 32 -1.92 -10.29 -13.79
N ILE A 33 -1.12 -9.23 -13.89
CA ILE A 33 -1.62 -7.89 -14.23
C ILE A 33 -2.31 -7.94 -15.61
N GLY A 34 -3.55 -7.45 -15.64
CA GLY A 34 -4.46 -7.45 -16.79
C GLY A 34 -5.48 -8.60 -16.77
N GLU A 35 -5.42 -9.51 -15.79
CA GLU A 35 -6.43 -10.55 -15.64
C GLU A 35 -7.66 -10.05 -14.88
N LYS A 36 -8.81 -10.64 -15.21
CA LYS A 36 -10.09 -10.40 -14.54
C LYS A 36 -10.31 -11.41 -13.41
N ILE A 37 -10.91 -10.95 -12.32
CA ILE A 37 -11.18 -11.71 -11.10
C ILE A 37 -12.62 -11.40 -10.65
N SER A 38 -13.34 -12.45 -10.24
CA SER A 38 -14.67 -12.28 -9.64
C SER A 38 -14.55 -11.65 -8.24
N GLY A 39 -15.43 -10.70 -7.95
CA GLY A 39 -15.52 -10.03 -6.66
C GLY A 39 -16.01 -10.92 -5.52
N ASP A 40 -16.56 -12.10 -5.83
CA ASP A 40 -17.05 -13.06 -4.84
C ASP A 40 -15.94 -13.46 -3.86
N ALA A 41 -14.70 -13.59 -4.34
CA ALA A 41 -13.55 -13.92 -3.50
C ALA A 41 -13.24 -12.86 -2.43
N ILE A 42 -13.68 -11.62 -2.62
CA ILE A 42 -13.40 -10.46 -1.75
C ILE A 42 -14.68 -10.04 -0.99
N GLY A 43 -15.81 -10.70 -1.22
CA GLY A 43 -17.12 -10.36 -0.65
C GLY A 43 -17.89 -9.28 -1.41
N PHE A 44 -17.52 -8.99 -2.65
CA PHE A 44 -18.27 -8.10 -3.55
C PHE A 44 -19.04 -8.95 -4.58
N ALA A 45 -20.20 -9.45 -4.16
CA ALA A 45 -21.04 -10.30 -4.99
C ALA A 45 -21.46 -9.60 -6.29
N GLY A 46 -21.26 -10.26 -7.42
CA GLY A 46 -21.66 -9.76 -8.76
C GLY A 46 -20.74 -8.69 -9.35
N TYR A 47 -19.61 -8.37 -8.71
CA TYR A 47 -18.59 -7.49 -9.28
C TYR A 47 -17.54 -8.27 -10.08
N GLU A 48 -17.05 -7.68 -11.17
CA GLU A 48 -15.83 -8.14 -11.84
C GLU A 48 -14.75 -7.07 -11.76
N PHE A 49 -13.57 -7.47 -11.30
CA PHE A 49 -12.40 -6.61 -11.16
C PHE A 49 -11.31 -6.99 -12.16
N GLU A 50 -10.56 -6.01 -12.64
CA GLU A 50 -9.34 -6.20 -13.42
C GLU A 50 -8.12 -5.79 -12.57
N ILE A 51 -7.10 -6.64 -12.53
CA ILE A 51 -5.83 -6.28 -11.89
C ILE A 51 -5.07 -5.30 -12.77
N THR A 52 -4.95 -4.05 -12.33
CA THR A 52 -4.23 -3.01 -13.09
C THR A 52 -2.74 -2.94 -12.75
N GLY A 53 -2.37 -3.35 -11.53
CA GLY A 53 -0.99 -3.29 -11.06
C GLY A 53 -0.87 -3.53 -9.57
N GLY A 54 0.28 -3.14 -9.02
CA GLY A 54 0.55 -3.28 -7.60
C GLY A 54 1.95 -2.83 -7.23
N SER A 55 2.27 -2.96 -5.95
CA SER A 55 3.60 -2.73 -5.40
C SER A 55 4.09 -3.96 -4.66
N ASP A 56 5.39 -4.16 -4.75
CA ASP A 56 6.11 -5.17 -4.02
C ASP A 56 6.38 -4.74 -2.57
N TYR A 57 6.72 -5.65 -1.67
CA TYR A 57 7.03 -5.31 -0.26
C TYR A 57 8.16 -4.30 -0.09
N CYS A 58 9.12 -4.25 -1.02
CA CYS A 58 10.19 -3.24 -1.03
C CYS A 58 9.78 -1.92 -1.72
N GLY A 59 8.50 -1.74 -2.07
CA GLY A 59 8.01 -0.54 -2.76
C GLY A 59 8.33 -0.49 -4.26
N PHE A 60 8.89 -1.56 -4.84
CA PHE A 60 9.08 -1.62 -6.29
C PHE A 60 7.73 -1.75 -7.00
N PRO A 61 7.48 -0.96 -8.07
CA PRO A 61 6.24 -1.09 -8.82
C PRO A 61 6.25 -2.38 -9.65
N MET A 62 5.11 -3.05 -9.73
CA MET A 62 4.91 -4.18 -10.63
C MET A 62 4.63 -3.68 -12.04
N ARG A 63 5.23 -4.35 -13.05
CA ARG A 63 5.10 -3.94 -14.46
C ARG A 63 4.59 -5.09 -15.32
N ARG A 64 3.55 -4.84 -16.13
CA ARG A 64 2.88 -5.83 -16.98
C ARG A 64 3.81 -6.57 -17.95
N ASP A 65 4.80 -5.87 -18.49
CA ASP A 65 5.75 -6.42 -19.49
C ASP A 65 6.71 -7.47 -18.89
N VAL A 66 7.00 -7.37 -17.58
CA VAL A 66 8.00 -8.20 -16.92
C VAL A 66 7.36 -9.48 -16.45
N ARG A 67 7.59 -10.59 -17.17
CA ARG A 67 7.01 -11.89 -16.80
C ARG A 67 7.65 -12.48 -15.55
N GLY A 68 6.81 -13.06 -14.70
CA GLY A 68 7.17 -13.84 -13.52
C GLY A 68 6.90 -13.10 -12.21
N THR A 69 7.35 -13.70 -11.11
CA THR A 69 7.25 -13.17 -9.74
C THR A 69 8.53 -12.47 -9.27
N ALA A 70 9.66 -12.76 -9.92
CA ALA A 70 10.96 -12.21 -9.56
C ALA A 70 11.10 -10.73 -9.95
N ARG A 71 11.95 -10.03 -9.20
CA ARG A 71 12.42 -8.68 -9.54
C ARG A 71 13.43 -8.75 -10.68
N LYS A 72 13.32 -7.84 -11.63
CA LYS A 72 14.27 -7.74 -12.75
C LYS A 72 14.74 -6.32 -12.91
N ARG A 73 16.03 -6.17 -13.23
CA ARG A 73 16.64 -4.88 -13.51
C ARG A 73 16.59 -4.64 -15.02
N ILE A 74 15.66 -3.79 -15.46
CA ILE A 74 15.39 -3.56 -16.87
C ILE A 74 15.80 -2.15 -17.29
N LEU A 75 16.10 -1.98 -18.57
CA LEU A 75 16.38 -0.68 -19.17
C LEU A 75 15.05 -0.04 -19.61
N ILE A 76 14.67 1.08 -18.98
CA ILE A 76 13.37 1.73 -19.18
C ILE A 76 13.58 3.09 -19.86
N VAL A 77 12.74 3.37 -20.86
CA VAL A 77 12.67 4.68 -21.54
C VAL A 77 11.60 5.56 -20.87
N SER A 78 10.40 5.02 -20.67
CA SER A 78 9.24 5.71 -20.10
C SER A 78 8.28 4.71 -19.42
N GLY A 79 7.31 5.25 -18.68
CA GLY A 79 6.21 4.48 -18.10
C GLY A 79 6.44 4.09 -16.63
N VAL A 80 5.92 2.92 -16.25
CA VAL A 80 5.88 2.48 -14.85
C VAL A 80 7.28 2.39 -14.25
N GLY A 81 7.51 3.10 -13.14
CA GLY A 81 8.80 3.22 -12.45
C GLY A 81 9.65 4.44 -12.86
N ILE A 82 9.23 5.20 -13.88
CA ILE A 82 9.91 6.43 -14.33
C ILE A 82 8.88 7.52 -14.65
N ARG A 83 8.84 8.58 -13.82
CA ARG A 83 7.87 9.69 -13.98
C ARG A 83 8.28 10.72 -15.04
N LYS A 84 9.55 11.12 -15.07
CA LYS A 84 10.09 12.11 -16.01
C LYS A 84 11.42 11.59 -16.55
N ASN A 85 11.57 11.58 -17.87
CA ASN A 85 12.82 11.22 -18.51
C ASN A 85 13.08 12.14 -19.69
N ARG A 86 14.35 12.49 -19.92
CA ARG A 86 14.74 13.32 -21.08
C ARG A 86 14.62 12.48 -22.35
N LYS A 87 14.21 13.09 -23.46
CA LYS A 87 14.26 12.43 -24.79
C LYS A 87 15.65 11.81 -24.99
N GLY A 88 15.66 10.55 -25.43
CA GLY A 88 16.89 9.79 -25.69
C GLY A 88 17.58 9.15 -24.48
N ARG A 89 17.19 9.47 -23.23
CA ARG A 89 17.81 8.85 -22.04
C ARG A 89 17.13 7.52 -21.72
N LYS A 90 17.92 6.48 -21.46
CA LYS A 90 17.44 5.20 -20.94
C LYS A 90 17.98 5.01 -19.52
N VAL A 91 17.14 4.58 -18.57
CA VAL A 91 17.55 4.38 -17.17
C VAL A 91 17.33 2.94 -16.80
N ARG A 92 18.34 2.32 -16.18
CA ARG A 92 18.26 0.95 -15.70
C ARG A 92 17.70 0.94 -14.28
N LYS A 93 16.48 0.41 -14.09
CA LYS A 93 15.80 0.34 -12.79
C LYS A 93 15.32 -1.08 -12.48
N THR A 94 15.25 -1.40 -11.19
CA THR A 94 14.63 -2.63 -10.69
C THR A 94 13.12 -2.46 -10.64
N VAL A 95 12.40 -3.42 -11.19
CA VAL A 95 10.94 -3.49 -11.14
C VAL A 95 10.52 -4.90 -10.74
N ALA A 96 9.33 -5.03 -10.16
CA ALA A 96 8.74 -6.32 -9.87
C ALA A 96 8.04 -6.88 -11.12
N GLY A 97 7.97 -8.21 -11.20
CA GLY A 97 7.25 -8.90 -12.27
C GLY A 97 5.74 -8.68 -12.23
N ASN A 98 5.07 -9.19 -13.25
CA ASN A 98 3.64 -9.00 -13.48
C ASN A 98 2.75 -10.00 -12.75
N THR A 99 3.33 -11.01 -12.11
CA THR A 99 2.58 -12.07 -11.42
C THR A 99 2.53 -11.75 -9.92
N ILE A 100 1.31 -11.77 -9.35
CA ILE A 100 1.11 -11.55 -7.93
C ILE A 100 1.64 -12.75 -7.15
N TYR A 101 2.37 -12.46 -6.07
CA TYR A 101 3.01 -13.46 -5.23
C TYR A 101 2.95 -13.06 -3.76
N SER A 102 3.39 -13.96 -2.90
CA SER A 102 3.22 -13.86 -1.45
C SER A 102 3.78 -12.60 -0.80
N LYS A 103 4.77 -11.93 -1.42
CA LYS A 103 5.39 -10.71 -0.89
C LYS A 103 4.92 -9.44 -1.60
N THR A 104 3.79 -9.49 -2.30
CA THR A 104 3.12 -8.27 -2.80
C THR A 104 2.57 -7.47 -1.61
N ALA A 105 2.76 -6.15 -1.60
CA ALA A 105 2.26 -5.29 -0.52
C ALA A 105 0.85 -4.76 -0.82
N GLN A 106 0.65 -4.29 -2.04
CA GLN A 106 -0.61 -3.70 -2.48
C GLN A 106 -0.97 -4.18 -3.89
N ILE A 107 -2.26 -4.43 -4.11
CA ILE A 107 -2.83 -4.77 -5.41
C ILE A 107 -3.84 -3.68 -5.80
N ASN A 108 -3.73 -3.19 -7.03
CA ASN A 108 -4.62 -2.18 -7.59
C ASN A 108 -5.63 -2.83 -8.52
N LEU A 109 -6.91 -2.66 -8.20
CA LEU A 109 -8.04 -3.24 -8.92
C LEU A 109 -8.87 -2.13 -9.57
N LYS A 110 -9.37 -2.42 -10.77
CA LYS A 110 -10.33 -1.57 -11.48
C LYS A 110 -11.64 -2.33 -11.65
N ILE A 111 -12.77 -1.67 -11.40
CA ILE A 111 -14.07 -2.27 -11.66
C ILE A 111 -14.35 -2.30 -13.15
N THR A 112 -14.72 -3.47 -13.66
CA THR A 112 -15.12 -3.68 -15.06
C THR A 112 -16.62 -3.90 -15.20
N LYS A 113 -17.22 -4.68 -14.30
CA LYS A 113 -18.68 -4.84 -14.18
C LYS A 113 -19.12 -4.49 -12.78
N HIS A 114 -20.21 -3.73 -12.69
CA HIS A 114 -20.82 -3.37 -11.42
C HIS A 114 -21.80 -4.45 -11.00
N GLY A 115 -21.70 -4.85 -9.73
CA GLY A 115 -22.66 -5.75 -9.09
C GLY A 115 -23.80 -5.01 -8.40
N SER A 116 -24.60 -5.78 -7.67
CA SER A 116 -25.90 -5.34 -7.15
C SER A 116 -25.82 -4.37 -5.96
N LYS A 117 -24.73 -4.37 -5.19
CA LYS A 117 -24.54 -3.47 -4.03
C LYS A 117 -23.59 -2.33 -4.38
N PRO A 118 -23.87 -1.07 -4.04
CA PRO A 118 -22.92 0.02 -4.22
C PRO A 118 -21.64 -0.22 -3.40
N LEU A 119 -20.48 0.11 -3.96
CA LEU A 119 -19.16 -0.05 -3.30
C LEU A 119 -18.96 0.88 -2.10
N VAL A 120 -19.79 1.91 -2.03
CA VAL A 120 -19.84 2.87 -0.93
C VAL A 120 -21.17 2.64 -0.23
N GLU A 121 -21.22 1.64 0.65
CA GLU A 121 -22.06 1.80 1.83
C GLU A 121 -21.44 2.98 2.60
N GLU A 122 -22.23 3.99 2.97
CA GLU A 122 -21.74 5.16 3.69
C GLU A 122 -20.94 4.72 4.93
N GLU A 123 -19.62 4.84 4.87
CA GLU A 123 -18.74 4.73 6.03
C GLU A 123 -18.96 5.96 6.93
N LYS A 124 -20.11 6.03 7.60
CA LYS A 124 -20.29 6.86 8.81
C LYS A 124 -19.70 6.19 10.06
N LYS A 125 -18.88 5.14 9.93
CA LYS A 125 -18.38 4.38 11.09
C LYS A 125 -16.89 4.06 11.14
N GLU A 126 -16.08 4.34 10.12
CA GLU A 126 -14.63 4.01 10.17
C GLU A 126 -13.70 5.20 10.51
N GLU A 127 -14.19 6.44 10.55
CA GLU A 127 -13.37 7.58 11.00
C GLU A 127 -13.08 7.57 12.52
N ALA A 128 -13.79 6.76 13.32
CA ALA A 128 -13.65 6.73 14.77
C ALA A 128 -12.49 5.84 15.29
N THR A 129 -12.02 4.87 14.51
CA THR A 129 -10.97 3.92 14.95
C THR A 129 -9.56 4.37 14.57
N HIS A 130 -9.41 5.25 13.56
CA HIS A 130 -8.10 5.74 13.12
C HIS A 130 -7.61 7.01 13.83
N LYS A 131 -8.48 7.79 14.50
CA LYS A 131 -8.06 8.95 15.31
C LYS A 131 -7.53 8.57 16.70
N LYS A 132 -8.06 7.54 17.36
CA LYS A 132 -7.62 7.15 18.71
C LYS A 132 -6.17 6.64 18.79
N LYS A 133 -5.63 6.04 17.71
CA LYS A 133 -4.23 5.57 17.67
C LYS A 133 -3.21 6.67 17.32
N GLY A 134 -3.66 7.84 16.86
CA GLY A 134 -2.81 8.98 16.53
C GLY A 134 -2.49 9.85 17.74
N ASP A 135 -3.46 10.03 18.64
CA ASP A 135 -3.30 10.82 19.86
C ASP A 135 -2.45 10.09 20.92
N GLU A 136 -2.62 8.78 21.14
CA GLU A 136 -1.83 8.04 22.14
C GLU A 136 -0.32 8.01 21.82
N LYS A 137 0.05 7.99 20.54
CA LYS A 137 1.47 8.01 20.15
C LYS A 137 2.12 9.38 20.37
N LYS A 138 1.38 10.47 20.13
CA LYS A 138 1.89 11.83 20.37
C LYS A 138 2.07 12.13 21.85
N VAL A 139 1.13 11.71 22.70
CA VAL A 139 1.25 11.90 24.16
C VAL A 139 2.45 11.13 24.72
N SER A 140 2.70 9.90 24.24
CA SER A 140 3.84 9.09 24.71
C SER A 140 5.23 9.60 24.27
N GLU A 141 5.32 10.33 23.15
CA GLU A 141 6.57 10.94 22.69
C GLU A 141 6.84 12.30 23.37
N GLU A 142 5.79 13.10 23.65
CA GLU A 142 5.93 14.35 24.40
C GLU A 142 6.27 14.10 25.88
N GLU A 143 5.68 13.10 26.54
CA GLU A 143 6.02 12.75 27.93
C GLU A 143 7.46 12.22 28.07
N ARG A 144 7.94 11.39 27.13
CA ARG A 144 9.35 10.93 27.16
C ARG A 144 10.37 12.03 26.87
N SER A 145 9.97 13.05 26.10
CA SER A 145 10.85 14.18 25.77
C SER A 145 10.99 15.18 26.94
N THR A 146 10.00 15.26 27.83
CA THR A 146 10.02 16.17 28.98
C THR A 146 10.76 15.58 30.17
N GLU A 147 10.71 14.27 30.40
CA GLU A 147 11.52 13.60 31.44
C GLU A 147 13.03 13.59 31.11
N SER A 148 13.39 13.35 29.85
CA SER A 148 14.80 13.30 29.43
C SER A 148 15.51 14.67 29.47
N ASN A 149 14.75 15.77 29.40
CA ASN A 149 15.29 17.13 29.51
C ASN A 149 15.36 17.62 30.97
N LYS A 150 14.66 16.95 31.90
CA LYS A 150 14.70 17.25 33.35
C LYS A 150 15.91 16.60 34.01
N GLY A 151 16.23 15.34 33.67
CA GLY A 151 17.40 14.63 34.19
C GLY A 151 18.75 15.26 33.81
N LYS A 152 18.88 15.83 32.60
CA LYS A 152 20.10 16.54 32.18
C LYS A 152 20.32 17.90 32.85
N LYS A 153 19.31 18.45 33.52
CA LYS A 153 19.41 19.74 34.24
C LYS A 153 19.83 19.54 35.70
N GLU A 154 19.56 18.37 36.28
CA GLU A 154 19.92 18.05 37.66
C GLU A 154 21.38 17.59 37.77
N GLU A 155 21.91 16.77 36.85
CA GLU A 155 23.35 16.39 36.87
C GLU A 155 24.30 17.58 36.68
N LYS A 156 23.87 18.63 35.97
CA LYS A 156 24.71 19.82 35.73
C LYS A 156 24.75 20.82 36.90
N GLN A 157 23.95 20.63 37.94
CA GLN A 157 23.97 21.49 39.14
C GLN A 157 24.70 20.87 40.34
N GLU A 158 25.05 19.58 40.28
CA GLU A 158 25.87 18.94 41.33
C GLU A 158 27.38 19.00 41.06
N GLU A 159 27.84 19.12 39.80
CA GLU A 159 29.27 19.26 39.51
C GLU A 159 29.81 20.69 39.77
N ASP A 160 29.00 21.74 39.64
CA ASP A 160 29.44 23.14 39.89
C ASP A 160 29.46 23.54 41.39
N LYS A 161 29.28 22.59 42.32
CA LYS A 161 29.31 22.82 43.79
C LYS A 161 30.39 22.05 44.54
N LYS A 162 31.34 21.43 43.84
CA LYS A 162 32.54 20.83 44.43
C LYS A 162 33.78 21.30 43.65
N ASP A 163 34.18 22.54 43.89
CA ASP A 163 35.58 23.01 43.88
C ASP A 163 35.65 24.38 44.60
#